data_AF-A0ABC8AC15-F1
#
_entry.id   AF-A0ABC8AC15-F1
#
_cell.length_a   1.000
_cell.length_b   1.000
_cell.length_c   1.000
_cell.angle_alpha   90.00
_cell.angle_beta   90.00
_cell.angle_gamma   90.00
#
_symmetry.space_group_name_H-M   'P 1'
#
loop_
_entity.id
_entity.type
_entity.pdbx_description
1 polymer ?
#
loop_
_entity_poly.entity_id
_entity_poly.type
_entity_poly.pdbx_seq_one_letter_code
_entity_poly.pdbx_strand_id
1 'polypeptide(L)'
;MSFSAFELGRFTGRPVRLFVFTRQHLTWRFANSDRDIVSGGFTYLAARIDRSDIQHTTEREKDQITITFPYLLNPAADPLPVTQALGNQWRPYHPVDVIRVVCMVMHVGDTDPPQVEWVGRVIQPRLSDTEMELTCAPHASIALARNQGAKFQTSCWKTVYSTGLRGCNLSPGAHRVTGRVAKLEQLPTDPPQGAHVLVPDMAAHLASLAGQVATWTYEAQVPHSGTVASVLKFHVRFNNVTAIAVGTVLHWTAADGIAHHGTVTGLFGTVAVLNTTEGITAGSVCHWSVAQARQGTATIMQAYDAYDWVSQAAGGSSSGFSWDDASGLHDAHSGTAWSVTYTTRSALVLSDVTGLEEGSSITVALSGSGVSGTLSAVAGLQLTAAHFASAAYSLEGGTLTYTDANGLLIRRSIASHTLGSTTLTLSAGGPNPVVNDAVTVLPTCPRTWDACAARGNTIHFGGAVYRPLHTPDGVSMSWG
;
A
#
# COMPACT_ATOMS: atom_id res chain seq x y z
N MET A 1 23.24 34.83 -23.45
CA MET A 1 24.60 34.35 -23.04
C MET A 1 24.36 33.29 -22.00
N SER A 2 25.15 32.22 -22.00
CA SER A 2 25.03 31.13 -21.03
C SER A 2 25.48 31.58 -19.64
N PHE A 3 25.06 30.85 -18.61
CA PHE A 3 25.45 31.08 -17.21
C PHE A 3 26.97 31.16 -17.05
N SER A 4 27.67 30.18 -17.63
CA SER A 4 29.14 30.09 -17.61
C SER A 4 29.84 31.30 -18.25
N ALA A 5 29.24 31.89 -19.29
CA ALA A 5 29.82 33.05 -19.97
C ALA A 5 29.73 34.32 -19.09
N PHE A 6 28.67 34.44 -18.29
CA PHE A 6 28.53 35.52 -17.33
C PHE A 6 29.48 35.36 -16.13
N GLU A 7 29.64 34.15 -15.60
CA GLU A 7 30.54 33.84 -14.49
C GLU A 7 32.03 34.01 -14.84
N LEU A 8 32.43 33.67 -16.07
CA LEU A 8 33.82 33.87 -16.54
C LEU A 8 34.14 35.33 -16.88
N GLY A 9 33.12 36.16 -17.11
CA GLY A 9 33.30 37.53 -17.54
C GLY A 9 33.60 38.48 -16.37
N ARG A 10 34.66 39.28 -16.51
CA ARG A 10 35.16 40.14 -15.43
C ARG A 10 34.16 41.20 -14.92
N PHE A 11 33.26 41.67 -15.77
CA PHE A 11 32.32 42.77 -15.46
C PHE A 11 30.88 42.52 -15.93
N THR A 12 30.59 41.30 -16.42
CA THR A 12 29.30 40.98 -17.03
C THR A 12 28.32 40.33 -16.05
N GLY A 13 28.80 39.83 -14.91
CA GLY A 13 27.97 39.17 -13.90
C GLY A 13 26.83 40.05 -13.39
N ARG A 14 25.61 39.56 -13.49
CA ARG A 14 24.38 40.19 -12.96
C ARG A 14 23.54 39.18 -12.16
N PRO A 15 24.10 38.61 -11.07
CA PRO A 15 23.49 37.48 -10.40
C PRO A 15 22.18 37.87 -9.72
N VAL A 16 21.18 36.99 -9.82
CA VAL A 16 19.90 37.05 -9.13
C VAL A 16 19.70 35.73 -8.42
N ARG A 17 19.41 35.79 -7.13
CA ARG A 17 19.14 34.62 -6.29
C ARG A 17 17.65 34.26 -6.40
N LEU A 18 17.36 33.00 -6.62
CA LEU A 18 16.02 32.44 -6.70
C LEU A 18 15.80 31.41 -5.59
N PHE A 19 14.60 31.38 -5.05
CA PHE A 19 14.21 30.47 -3.97
C PHE A 19 12.94 29.72 -4.35
N VAL A 20 12.95 28.41 -4.14
CA VAL A 20 11.77 27.57 -4.29
C VAL A 20 11.51 26.84 -2.99
N PHE A 21 10.39 27.18 -2.35
CA PHE A 21 9.88 26.48 -1.18
C PHE A 21 8.79 25.51 -1.59
N THR A 22 8.83 24.30 -1.06
CA THR A 22 7.80 23.28 -1.32
C THR A 22 7.30 22.67 -0.03
N ARG A 23 5.98 22.50 0.06
CA ARG A 23 5.29 21.75 1.12
C ARG A 23 4.18 20.93 0.47
N GLN A 24 4.35 19.61 0.44
CA GLN A 24 3.46 18.73 -0.33
C GLN A 24 3.31 19.23 -1.77
N HIS A 25 2.09 19.56 -2.23
CA HIS A 25 1.83 20.13 -3.56
C HIS A 25 1.99 21.66 -3.62
N LEU A 26 2.03 22.36 -2.49
CA LEU A 26 2.21 23.82 -2.47
C LEU A 26 3.65 24.19 -2.82
N THR A 27 3.79 25.17 -3.70
CA THR A 27 5.09 25.69 -4.13
C THR A 27 5.10 27.22 -4.11
N TRP A 28 6.09 27.81 -3.46
CA TRP A 28 6.35 29.24 -3.48
C TRP A 28 7.66 29.53 -4.19
N ARG A 29 7.65 30.49 -5.13
CA ARG A 29 8.81 30.85 -5.95
C ARG A 29 9.11 32.33 -5.78
N PHE A 30 10.29 32.66 -5.30
CA PHE A 30 10.71 34.02 -5.04
C PHE A 30 12.04 34.34 -5.71
N ALA A 31 12.24 35.60 -6.06
CA ALA A 31 13.48 36.15 -6.59
C ALA A 31 13.94 37.32 -5.72
N ASN A 32 15.23 37.36 -5.42
CA ASN A 32 15.88 38.54 -4.83
C ASN A 32 16.12 39.57 -5.96
N SER A 33 15.05 40.24 -6.37
CA SER A 33 15.04 41.22 -7.45
C SER A 33 14.00 42.29 -7.19
N ASP A 34 14.08 43.37 -7.97
CA ASP A 34 13.11 44.47 -8.00
C ASP A 34 11.86 44.14 -8.84
N ARG A 35 11.97 43.14 -9.71
CA ARG A 35 10.92 42.72 -10.66
C ARG A 35 10.82 41.21 -10.74
N ASP A 36 9.64 40.71 -11.13
CA ASP A 36 9.42 39.28 -11.30
C ASP A 36 10.34 38.71 -12.38
N ILE A 37 10.85 37.52 -12.14
CA ILE A 37 11.74 36.81 -13.06
C ILE A 37 10.99 35.62 -13.65
N VAL A 38 10.97 35.53 -14.97
CA VAL A 38 10.42 34.36 -15.68
C VAL A 38 11.57 33.54 -16.21
N SER A 39 11.70 32.31 -15.73
CA SER A 39 12.76 31.39 -16.16
C SER A 39 12.26 29.94 -16.13
N GLY A 40 12.64 29.14 -17.14
CA GLY A 40 12.24 27.74 -17.24
C GLY A 40 10.72 27.52 -17.28
N GLY A 41 9.94 28.49 -17.76
CA GLY A 41 8.48 28.44 -17.79
C GLY A 41 7.80 28.73 -16.44
N PHE A 42 8.56 29.11 -15.40
CA PHE A 42 8.02 29.50 -14.10
C PHE A 42 8.24 30.99 -13.81
N THR A 43 7.28 31.59 -13.11
CA THR A 43 7.40 32.96 -12.59
C THR A 43 7.90 32.92 -11.14
N TYR A 44 8.96 33.66 -10.88
CA TYR A 44 9.53 33.90 -9.56
C TYR A 44 9.17 35.32 -9.15
N LEU A 45 8.41 35.45 -8.05
CA LEU A 45 7.91 36.73 -7.59
C LEU A 45 9.04 37.54 -6.95
N ALA A 46 9.11 38.82 -7.30
CA ALA A 46 10.07 39.75 -6.72
C ALA A 46 9.79 39.91 -5.22
N ALA A 47 10.77 39.57 -4.39
CA ALA A 47 10.67 39.74 -2.95
C ALA A 47 12.02 40.22 -2.40
N ARG A 48 12.00 40.97 -1.30
CA ARG A 48 13.21 41.29 -0.52
C ARG A 48 13.69 40.07 0.30
N ILE A 49 13.74 38.91 -0.34
CA ILE A 49 14.23 37.65 0.23
C ILE A 49 15.72 37.54 -0.01
N ASP A 50 16.48 37.17 1.01
CA ASP A 50 17.89 36.92 0.85
C ASP A 50 18.37 35.79 1.76
N ARG A 51 19.60 35.33 1.53
CA ARG A 51 20.25 34.29 2.32
C ARG A 51 21.63 34.70 2.79
N SER A 52 22.09 34.09 3.89
CA SER A 52 23.49 34.09 4.27
C SER A 52 24.35 33.41 3.21
N ASP A 53 25.65 33.71 3.24
CA ASP A 53 26.62 33.03 2.38
C ASP A 53 26.64 31.52 2.65
N ILE A 54 26.84 30.73 1.60
CA ILE A 54 26.99 29.27 1.69
C ILE A 54 28.47 29.00 1.99
N GLN A 55 28.75 28.27 3.06
CA GLN A 55 30.12 27.92 3.40
C GLN A 55 30.47 26.55 2.84
N HIS A 56 31.32 26.52 1.82
CA HIS A 56 31.89 25.28 1.29
C HIS A 56 32.99 24.76 2.22
N THR A 57 32.60 24.22 3.36
CA THR A 57 33.50 23.52 4.28
C THR A 57 33.56 22.03 3.95
N THR A 58 34.66 21.37 4.36
CA THR A 58 34.82 19.91 4.23
C THR A 58 33.68 19.15 4.93
N GLU A 59 33.05 19.76 5.95
CA GLU A 59 31.88 19.23 6.65
C GLU A 59 30.56 19.82 6.10
N ARG A 60 30.31 19.61 4.81
CA ARG A 60 29.12 20.10 4.09
C ARG A 60 27.78 19.73 4.75
N GLU A 61 27.75 18.71 5.61
CA GLU A 61 26.56 18.27 6.34
C GLU A 61 26.14 19.21 7.49
N LYS A 62 27.02 20.13 7.93
CA LYS A 62 26.77 21.11 9.00
C LYS A 62 26.51 22.52 8.50
N ASP A 63 26.55 22.74 7.19
CA ASP A 63 26.44 24.08 6.58
C ASP A 63 24.98 24.58 6.61
N GLN A 64 24.59 25.13 7.75
CA GLN A 64 23.30 25.78 7.94
C GLN A 64 23.33 27.17 7.30
N ILE A 65 22.26 27.51 6.59
CA ILE A 65 22.07 28.84 6.04
C ILE A 65 20.86 29.51 6.70
N THR A 66 20.91 30.83 6.80
CA THR A 66 19.77 31.65 7.24
C THR A 66 19.16 32.32 6.02
N ILE A 67 17.84 32.19 5.85
CA ILE A 67 17.08 32.89 4.81
C ILE A 67 16.18 33.92 5.49
N THR A 68 16.29 35.18 5.09
CA THR A 68 15.52 36.29 5.67
C THR A 68 14.59 36.88 4.63
N PHE A 69 13.34 37.15 4.99
CA PHE A 69 12.37 37.82 4.12
C PHE A 69 11.34 38.64 4.90
N PRO A 70 10.64 39.58 4.25
CA PRO A 70 9.61 40.39 4.89
C PRO A 70 8.40 39.54 5.29
N TYR A 71 7.92 39.71 6.50
CA TYR A 71 6.72 39.05 7.01
C TYR A 71 6.09 39.92 8.08
N LEU A 72 4.82 40.26 7.93
CA LEU A 72 4.13 41.10 8.91
C LEU A 72 3.32 40.23 9.87
N LEU A 73 3.51 40.42 11.17
CA LEU A 73 2.70 39.73 12.19
C LEU A 73 1.28 40.28 12.27
N ASN A 74 1.10 41.56 11.96
CA ASN A 74 -0.21 42.18 12.00
C ASN A 74 -1.02 41.78 10.75
N PRO A 75 -2.10 40.99 10.87
CA PRO A 75 -2.91 40.58 9.73
C PRO A 75 -3.71 41.73 9.10
N ALA A 76 -3.84 42.87 9.81
CA ALA A 76 -4.51 44.07 9.31
C ALA A 76 -3.56 45.04 8.59
N ALA A 77 -2.28 44.71 8.47
CA ALA A 77 -1.33 45.55 7.73
C ALA A 77 -1.59 45.49 6.22
N ASP A 78 -1.56 46.64 5.56
CA ASP A 78 -1.75 46.78 4.11
C ASP A 78 -0.65 47.72 3.57
N PRO A 79 0.14 47.33 2.54
CA PRO A 79 0.13 46.04 1.84
C PRO A 79 0.86 44.92 2.59
N LEU A 80 0.31 43.71 2.49
CA LEU A 80 1.02 42.50 2.91
C LEU A 80 2.15 42.17 1.92
N PRO A 81 3.32 41.72 2.40
CA PRO A 81 4.41 41.29 1.53
C PRO A 81 4.02 40.03 0.73
N VAL A 82 4.56 39.86 -0.47
CA VAL A 82 4.31 38.66 -1.31
C VAL A 82 4.73 37.35 -0.64
N THR A 83 5.65 37.43 0.33
CA THR A 83 6.16 36.34 1.17
C THR A 83 5.24 35.99 2.33
N GLN A 84 4.14 36.73 2.54
CA GLN A 84 3.20 36.49 3.65
C GLN A 84 2.63 35.07 3.65
N ALA A 85 2.28 34.53 2.47
CA ALA A 85 1.70 33.18 2.35
C ALA A 85 2.68 32.07 2.77
N LEU A 86 3.99 32.28 2.56
CA LEU A 86 5.03 31.37 3.05
C LEU A 86 5.13 31.46 4.59
N GLY A 87 5.22 32.67 5.15
CA GLY A 87 5.33 32.84 6.60
C GLY A 87 4.11 32.36 7.38
N ASN A 88 2.91 32.46 6.78
CA ASN A 88 1.68 31.93 7.35
C ASN A 88 1.72 30.39 7.54
N GLN A 89 2.68 29.67 6.97
CA GLN A 89 2.79 28.21 7.19
C GLN A 89 3.16 27.85 8.64
N TRP A 90 3.73 28.77 9.42
CA TRP A 90 4.13 28.55 10.82
C TRP A 90 3.17 29.16 11.84
N ARG A 91 2.05 29.74 11.39
CA ARG A 91 1.05 30.41 12.23
C ARG A 91 -0.36 29.98 11.79
N PRO A 92 -1.31 29.79 12.72
CA PRO A 92 -1.15 29.76 14.17
C PRO A 92 -0.42 28.50 14.68
N TYR A 93 -0.31 27.47 13.85
CA TYR A 93 0.35 26.21 14.20
C TYR A 93 1.60 25.99 13.35
N HIS A 94 2.58 25.29 13.91
CA HIS A 94 3.73 24.84 13.14
C HIS A 94 3.29 23.76 12.13
N PRO A 95 3.93 23.71 10.94
CA PRO A 95 3.64 22.66 9.97
C PRO A 95 4.19 21.32 10.48
N VAL A 96 3.39 20.26 10.38
CA VAL A 96 3.83 18.89 10.70
C VAL A 96 4.77 18.35 9.62
N ASP A 97 4.53 18.74 8.36
CA ASP A 97 5.38 18.36 7.24
C ASP A 97 6.58 19.28 7.08
N VAL A 98 7.66 18.71 6.58
CA VAL A 98 8.89 19.43 6.31
C VAL A 98 8.71 20.35 5.11
N ILE A 99 9.02 21.64 5.28
CA ILE A 99 9.14 22.58 4.17
C ILE A 99 10.57 22.49 3.62
N ARG A 100 10.66 22.17 2.33
CA ARG A 100 11.93 22.03 1.60
C ARG A 100 12.24 23.33 0.87
N VAL A 101 13.52 23.61 0.71
CA VAL A 101 13.99 24.82 0.04
C VAL A 101 15.11 24.47 -0.93
N VAL A 102 15.02 25.07 -2.12
CA VAL A 102 16.04 25.03 -3.18
C VAL A 102 16.46 26.47 -3.43
N CYS A 103 17.75 26.76 -3.23
CA CYS A 103 18.38 28.03 -3.53
C CYS A 103 19.10 27.89 -4.87
N MET A 104 18.78 28.80 -5.80
CA MET A 104 19.35 28.84 -7.14
C MET A 104 19.91 30.22 -7.44
N VAL A 105 20.77 30.27 -8.45
CA VAL A 105 21.30 31.50 -9.02
C VAL A 105 21.11 31.49 -10.53
N MET A 106 20.87 32.66 -11.10
CA MET A 106 20.95 32.91 -12.54
C MET A 106 21.46 34.33 -12.76
N HIS A 107 21.82 34.68 -14.00
CA HIS A 107 22.09 36.07 -14.35
C HIS A 107 20.93 36.71 -15.09
N VAL A 108 20.74 38.02 -14.93
CA VAL A 108 19.77 38.77 -15.75
C VAL A 108 20.19 38.71 -17.23
N GLY A 109 19.32 38.20 -18.09
CA GLY A 109 19.59 37.98 -19.52
C GLY A 109 20.28 36.65 -19.83
N ASP A 110 20.41 35.78 -18.84
CA ASP A 110 20.78 34.38 -19.03
C ASP A 110 19.64 33.61 -19.70
N THR A 111 20.03 32.72 -20.63
CA THR A 111 19.12 31.82 -21.34
C THR A 111 19.13 30.40 -20.78
N ASP A 112 20.10 30.10 -19.92
CA ASP A 112 20.24 28.79 -19.30
C ASP A 112 19.24 28.63 -18.13
N PRO A 113 18.88 27.39 -17.78
CA PRO A 113 18.11 27.14 -16.57
C PRO A 113 18.87 27.62 -15.33
N PRO A 114 18.16 28.10 -14.28
CA PRO A 114 18.80 28.51 -13.04
C PRO A 114 19.64 27.39 -12.43
N GLN A 115 20.84 27.74 -11.97
CA GLN A 115 21.78 26.80 -11.38
C GLN A 115 21.49 26.62 -9.89
N VAL A 116 21.44 25.37 -9.43
CA VAL A 116 21.19 25.05 -8.01
C VAL A 116 22.48 25.23 -7.20
N GLU A 117 22.48 26.16 -6.25
CA GLU A 117 23.60 26.38 -5.34
C GLU A 117 23.47 25.53 -4.08
N TRP A 118 22.26 25.41 -3.54
CA TRP A 118 22.02 24.74 -2.27
C TRP A 118 20.61 24.17 -2.15
N VAL A 119 20.49 23.02 -1.48
CA VAL A 119 19.22 22.34 -1.24
C VAL A 119 19.16 21.86 0.21
N GLY A 120 18.01 22.07 0.85
CA GLY A 120 17.80 21.58 2.20
C GLY A 120 16.37 21.70 2.68
N ARG A 121 16.23 21.80 4.00
CA ARG A 121 14.95 21.93 4.69
C ARG A 121 14.99 23.07 5.69
N VAL A 122 13.82 23.66 5.95
CA VAL A 122 13.65 24.63 7.02
C VAL A 122 13.59 23.86 8.36
N ILE A 123 14.44 24.26 9.30
CA ILE A 123 14.49 23.68 10.66
C ILE A 123 13.67 24.53 11.62
N GLN A 124 13.90 25.83 11.61
CA GLN A 124 13.29 26.72 12.59
C GLN A 124 13.02 28.10 12.00
N PRO A 125 11.79 28.61 12.15
CA PRO A 125 11.50 30.01 11.92
C PRO A 125 11.81 30.84 13.17
N ARG A 126 12.31 32.05 12.96
CA ARG A 126 12.38 33.12 13.95
C ARG A 126 11.63 34.32 13.38
N LEU A 127 10.63 34.77 14.13
CA LEU A 127 9.75 35.85 13.72
C LEU A 127 10.17 37.14 14.43
N SER A 128 10.35 38.21 13.67
CA SER A 128 10.36 39.59 14.16
C SER A 128 9.09 40.31 13.68
N ASP A 129 8.86 41.56 14.08
CA ASP A 129 7.62 42.28 13.74
C ASP A 129 7.42 42.51 12.22
N THR A 130 8.53 42.64 11.48
CA THR A 130 8.53 42.99 10.05
C THR A 130 9.21 41.97 9.14
N GLU A 131 9.95 41.01 9.72
CA GLU A 131 10.74 40.03 8.98
C GLU A 131 10.65 38.63 9.62
N MET A 132 10.99 37.63 8.82
CA MET A 132 11.10 36.24 9.24
C MET A 132 12.46 35.70 8.82
N GLU A 133 13.19 35.15 9.78
CA GLU A 133 14.45 34.45 9.57
C GLU A 133 14.21 32.94 9.63
N LEU A 134 14.61 32.21 8.61
CA LEU A 134 14.52 30.75 8.55
C LEU A 134 15.91 30.15 8.66
N THR A 135 16.15 29.39 9.73
CA THR A 135 17.33 28.52 9.81
C THR A 135 17.07 27.27 8.98
N CYS A 136 17.91 27.04 7.98
CA CYS A 136 17.78 25.93 7.04
C CYS A 136 19.01 25.02 7.12
N ALA A 137 18.78 23.71 7.10
CA ALA A 137 19.85 22.71 7.17
C ALA A 137 19.89 21.86 5.90
N PRO A 138 21.08 21.40 5.48
CA PRO A 138 21.24 20.58 4.29
C PRO A 138 20.63 19.20 4.52
N HIS A 139 20.27 18.55 3.42
CA HIS A 139 19.57 17.26 3.46
C HIS A 139 20.34 16.16 4.20
N ALA A 140 21.67 16.15 4.07
CA ALA A 140 22.56 15.16 4.67
C ALA A 140 22.54 15.16 6.21
N SER A 141 22.13 16.26 6.85
CA SER A 141 22.00 16.36 8.30
C SER A 141 21.07 15.32 8.93
N ILE A 142 20.18 14.68 8.15
CA ILE A 142 19.27 13.62 8.63
C ILE A 142 20.06 12.37 9.06
N ALA A 143 21.16 12.05 8.37
CA ALA A 143 21.99 10.88 8.65
C ALA A 143 22.72 10.95 10.01
N LEU A 144 22.80 12.14 10.61
CA LEU A 144 23.46 12.40 11.90
C LEU A 144 22.55 12.14 13.11
N ALA A 145 21.31 11.71 12.90
CA ALA A 145 20.40 11.39 14.00
C ALA A 145 21.00 10.27 14.86
N ARG A 146 21.40 10.62 16.08
CA ARG A 146 21.96 9.68 17.05
C ARG A 146 20.89 8.73 17.56
N ASN A 147 21.30 7.53 17.98
CA ASN A 147 20.43 6.47 18.51
C ASN A 147 19.38 5.94 17.51
N GLN A 148 19.69 5.97 16.20
CA GLN A 148 18.90 5.25 15.22
C GLN A 148 19.25 3.75 15.26
N GLY A 149 18.35 2.96 15.83
CA GLY A 149 18.51 1.52 15.90
C GLY A 149 17.50 0.87 16.84
N ALA A 150 17.23 -0.41 16.61
CA ALA A 150 16.44 -1.19 17.53
C ALA A 150 17.21 -1.34 18.84
N LYS A 151 16.60 -0.88 19.94
CA LYS A 151 17.10 -1.18 21.28
C LYS A 151 16.56 -2.54 21.71
N PHE A 152 17.37 -3.30 22.44
CA PHE A 152 16.95 -4.59 22.97
C PHE A 152 15.97 -4.39 24.14
N GLN A 153 14.68 -4.46 23.85
CA GLN A 153 13.59 -4.19 24.80
C GLN A 153 12.47 -5.21 24.64
N THR A 154 11.62 -5.37 25.65
CA THR A 154 10.47 -6.29 25.63
C THR A 154 9.36 -5.83 24.69
N SER A 155 9.12 -4.51 24.63
CA SER A 155 8.09 -3.91 23.79
C SER A 155 8.50 -3.83 22.32
N CYS A 156 7.53 -3.86 21.41
CA CYS A 156 7.79 -3.70 19.99
C CYS A 156 8.36 -2.30 19.70
N TRP A 157 9.58 -2.21 19.18
CA TRP A 157 10.19 -0.94 18.77
C TRP A 157 9.73 -0.46 17.39
N LYS A 158 9.06 -1.31 16.60
CA LYS A 158 8.69 -1.00 15.23
C LYS A 158 7.59 0.06 15.17
N THR A 159 7.69 0.95 14.19
CA THR A 159 6.61 1.90 13.86
C THR A 159 5.42 1.13 13.29
N VAL A 160 4.22 1.37 13.81
CA VAL A 160 2.99 0.73 13.34
C VAL A 160 2.76 1.10 11.88
N TYR A 161 2.33 0.14 11.06
CA TYR A 161 2.13 0.30 9.61
C TYR A 161 3.41 0.58 8.78
N SER A 162 4.60 0.55 9.39
CA SER A 162 5.85 0.60 8.62
C SER A 162 5.99 -0.62 7.73
N THR A 163 6.45 -0.42 6.50
CA THR A 163 6.61 -1.49 5.50
C THR A 163 8.08 -1.90 5.35
N GLY A 164 8.30 -3.12 4.83
CA GLY A 164 9.62 -3.65 4.46
C GLY A 164 10.12 -4.77 5.39
N LEU A 165 11.34 -5.26 5.13
CA LEU A 165 11.91 -6.44 5.78
C LEU A 165 11.98 -6.34 7.32
N ARG A 166 12.12 -5.13 7.87
CA ARG A 166 12.12 -4.86 9.33
C ARG A 166 10.89 -4.07 9.78
N GLY A 167 9.92 -3.88 8.88
CA GLY A 167 8.68 -3.17 9.15
C GLY A 167 7.73 -3.95 10.04
N CYS A 168 6.68 -3.27 10.49
CA CYS A 168 5.54 -3.89 11.15
C CYS A 168 4.67 -4.64 10.12
N ASN A 169 4.63 -4.19 8.86
CA ASN A 169 3.85 -4.73 7.75
C ASN A 169 2.34 -4.89 8.03
N LEU A 170 1.84 -4.34 9.14
CA LEU A 170 0.42 -4.26 9.42
C LEU A 170 -0.24 -3.35 8.37
N SER A 171 -1.35 -3.79 7.80
CA SER A 171 -2.07 -2.99 6.81
C SER A 171 -2.86 -1.85 7.45
N PRO A 172 -2.65 -0.58 7.04
CA PRO A 172 -3.45 0.54 7.53
C PRO A 172 -4.87 0.55 6.94
N GLY A 173 -5.03 0.15 5.68
CA GLY A 173 -6.30 0.22 4.95
C GLY A 173 -6.72 -1.13 4.36
N ALA A 174 -7.99 -1.24 3.99
CA ALA A 174 -8.45 -2.39 3.24
C ALA A 174 -7.78 -2.37 1.86
N HIS A 175 -7.07 -3.44 1.49
CA HIS A 175 -6.49 -3.55 0.16
C HIS A 175 -6.66 -4.96 -0.37
N ARG A 176 -6.75 -5.04 -1.70
CA ARG A 176 -6.88 -6.31 -2.41
C ARG A 176 -5.51 -6.72 -2.86
N VAL A 177 -5.10 -7.93 -2.47
CA VAL A 177 -3.94 -8.59 -3.04
C VAL A 177 -4.49 -9.56 -4.07
N THR A 178 -4.12 -9.37 -5.33
CA THR A 178 -4.49 -10.25 -6.44
C THR A 178 -3.24 -10.89 -6.99
N GLY A 179 -3.33 -12.18 -7.31
CA GLY A 179 -2.24 -12.94 -7.88
C GLY A 179 -2.76 -14.02 -8.79
N ARG A 180 -1.88 -14.53 -9.65
CA ARG A 180 -2.22 -15.62 -10.56
C ARG A 180 -1.78 -16.96 -9.97
N VAL A 181 -2.68 -17.94 -10.01
CA VAL A 181 -2.36 -19.31 -9.61
C VAL A 181 -1.36 -19.88 -10.59
N ALA A 182 -0.13 -20.14 -10.13
CA ALA A 182 0.94 -20.73 -10.93
C ALA A 182 0.90 -22.26 -10.90
N LYS A 183 0.46 -22.84 -9.77
CA LYS A 183 0.29 -24.28 -9.61
C LYS A 183 -0.78 -24.57 -8.57
N LEU A 184 -1.53 -25.65 -8.76
CA LEU A 184 -2.52 -26.14 -7.81
C LEU A 184 -2.26 -27.62 -7.50
N GLU A 185 -2.10 -27.94 -6.22
CA GLU A 185 -1.96 -29.31 -5.73
C GLU A 185 -3.06 -29.58 -4.69
N GLN A 186 -3.94 -30.54 -4.97
CA GLN A 186 -4.93 -30.99 -3.98
C GLN A 186 -4.22 -31.82 -2.90
N LEU A 187 -4.43 -31.46 -1.63
CA LEU A 187 -3.89 -32.25 -0.52
C LEU A 187 -4.72 -33.53 -0.34
N PRO A 188 -4.12 -34.66 0.08
CA PRO A 188 -4.85 -35.91 0.32
C PRO A 188 -6.04 -35.71 1.26
N THR A 189 -7.17 -36.33 0.93
CA THR A 189 -8.49 -36.04 1.51
C THR A 189 -8.78 -36.74 2.85
N ASP A 190 -7.79 -37.18 3.62
CA ASP A 190 -8.04 -37.79 4.93
C ASP A 190 -7.03 -37.37 6.02
N PRO A 191 -7.39 -36.41 6.91
CA PRO A 191 -8.61 -35.59 6.89
C PRO A 191 -8.54 -34.52 5.80
N PRO A 192 -9.68 -33.91 5.37
CA PRO A 192 -9.66 -32.90 4.30
C PRO A 192 -8.86 -31.67 4.74
N GLN A 193 -7.69 -31.46 4.13
CA GLN A 193 -6.80 -30.33 4.44
C GLN A 193 -6.73 -29.28 3.32
N GLY A 194 -7.60 -29.42 2.30
CA GLY A 194 -7.82 -28.40 1.29
C GLY A 194 -6.82 -28.42 0.12
N ALA A 195 -6.40 -27.27 -0.40
CA ALA A 195 -5.48 -27.21 -1.54
C ALA A 195 -4.24 -26.36 -1.28
N HIS A 196 -3.10 -26.86 -1.74
CA HIS A 196 -1.84 -26.15 -1.79
C HIS A 196 -1.74 -25.38 -3.12
N VAL A 197 -1.68 -24.06 -3.05
CA VAL A 197 -1.75 -23.16 -4.21
C VAL A 197 -0.49 -22.32 -4.27
N LEU A 198 0.26 -22.41 -5.36
CA LEU A 198 1.41 -21.55 -5.60
C LEU A 198 0.96 -20.25 -6.28
N VAL A 199 1.21 -19.12 -5.63
CA VAL A 199 0.83 -17.78 -6.11
C VAL A 199 2.03 -16.82 -5.92
N PRO A 200 3.01 -16.83 -6.84
CA PRO A 200 4.25 -16.05 -6.70
C PRO A 200 4.02 -14.55 -6.53
N ASP A 201 2.98 -14.01 -7.16
CA ASP A 201 2.62 -12.59 -7.12
C ASP A 201 2.27 -12.10 -5.70
N MET A 202 1.99 -13.03 -4.78
CA MET A 202 1.59 -12.72 -3.39
C MET A 202 2.74 -12.78 -2.38
N ALA A 203 3.99 -12.99 -2.83
CA ALA A 203 5.17 -13.16 -1.97
C ALA A 203 5.32 -12.09 -0.89
N ALA A 204 5.15 -10.82 -1.27
CA ALA A 204 5.31 -9.69 -0.36
C ALA A 204 4.25 -9.61 0.75
N HIS A 205 3.17 -10.39 0.63
CA HIS A 205 2.00 -10.32 1.49
C HIS A 205 1.74 -11.58 2.31
N LEU A 206 2.51 -12.66 2.12
CA LEU A 206 2.28 -13.97 2.75
C LEU A 206 1.96 -13.91 4.25
N ALA A 207 2.73 -13.12 5.00
CA ALA A 207 2.55 -12.95 6.44
C ALA A 207 1.19 -12.33 6.86
N SER A 208 0.51 -11.63 5.94
CA SER A 208 -0.80 -11.01 6.17
C SER A 208 -1.97 -11.82 5.61
N LEU A 209 -1.71 -12.90 4.87
CA LEU A 209 -2.74 -13.68 4.17
C LEU A 209 -3.36 -14.79 5.04
N ALA A 210 -2.65 -15.30 6.05
CA ALA A 210 -3.18 -16.34 6.93
C ALA A 210 -4.44 -15.88 7.69
N GLY A 211 -5.48 -16.70 7.71
CA GLY A 211 -6.79 -16.44 8.30
C GLY A 211 -7.75 -15.61 7.42
N GLN A 212 -7.32 -15.15 6.25
CA GLN A 212 -8.13 -14.31 5.36
C GLN A 212 -8.93 -15.15 4.37
N VAL A 213 -9.97 -14.55 3.78
CA VAL A 213 -10.80 -15.21 2.77
C VAL A 213 -10.29 -14.84 1.38
N ALA A 214 -9.84 -15.85 0.65
CA ALA A 214 -9.53 -15.75 -0.76
C ALA A 214 -10.79 -15.93 -1.61
N THR A 215 -10.87 -15.17 -2.70
CA THR A 215 -11.99 -15.20 -3.64
C THR A 215 -11.48 -15.33 -5.06
N TRP A 216 -12.18 -16.09 -5.89
CA TRP A 216 -11.88 -16.22 -7.32
C TRP A 216 -13.19 -16.39 -8.09
N THR A 217 -13.11 -16.28 -9.40
CA THR A 217 -14.21 -16.55 -10.31
C THR A 217 -13.91 -17.80 -11.12
N TYR A 218 -14.89 -18.68 -11.27
CA TYR A 218 -14.78 -19.88 -12.09
C TYR A 218 -16.07 -20.11 -12.86
N GLU A 219 -16.00 -20.92 -13.90
CA GLU A 219 -17.16 -21.26 -14.72
C GLU A 219 -17.74 -22.61 -14.28
N ALA A 220 -18.99 -22.62 -13.82
CA ALA A 220 -19.68 -23.82 -13.39
C ALA A 220 -20.71 -24.25 -14.42
N GLN A 221 -20.74 -25.54 -14.75
CA GLN A 221 -21.80 -26.13 -15.56
C GLN A 221 -23.05 -26.31 -14.70
N VAL A 222 -24.08 -25.50 -14.93
CA VAL A 222 -25.35 -25.57 -14.20
C VAL A 222 -26.31 -26.47 -14.97
N PRO A 223 -26.83 -27.57 -14.38
CA PRO A 223 -27.76 -28.45 -15.06
C PRO A 223 -29.14 -27.80 -15.18
N HIS A 224 -29.73 -27.93 -16.36
CA HIS A 224 -31.08 -27.51 -16.70
C HIS A 224 -31.83 -28.69 -17.33
N SER A 225 -33.16 -28.63 -17.28
CA SER A 225 -34.02 -29.57 -17.99
C SER A 225 -35.27 -28.89 -18.50
N GLY A 226 -35.83 -29.45 -19.57
CA GLY A 226 -36.98 -28.89 -20.27
C GLY A 226 -37.78 -29.98 -20.95
N THR A 227 -39.09 -29.92 -20.80
CA THR A 227 -40.01 -30.89 -21.43
C THR A 227 -40.39 -30.42 -22.83
N VAL A 228 -40.32 -31.32 -23.79
CA VAL A 228 -40.66 -31.09 -25.19
C VAL A 228 -42.18 -30.98 -25.34
N ALA A 229 -42.64 -29.84 -25.86
CA ALA A 229 -44.03 -29.55 -26.16
C ALA A 229 -44.47 -30.17 -27.49
N SER A 230 -43.64 -29.99 -28.53
CA SER A 230 -43.88 -30.51 -29.87
C SER A 230 -42.58 -30.61 -30.66
N VAL A 231 -42.57 -31.50 -31.66
CA VAL A 231 -41.43 -31.74 -32.55
C VAL A 231 -41.92 -31.68 -33.99
N LEU A 232 -41.30 -30.84 -34.82
CA LEU A 232 -41.57 -30.73 -36.25
C LEU A 232 -40.25 -30.80 -37.04
N LYS A 233 -39.94 -31.98 -37.59
CA LYS A 233 -38.64 -32.29 -38.19
C LYS A 233 -37.51 -31.95 -37.20
N PHE A 234 -36.70 -30.95 -37.50
CA PHE A 234 -35.58 -30.47 -36.68
C PHE A 234 -35.99 -29.42 -35.63
N HIS A 235 -37.23 -28.93 -35.65
CA HIS A 235 -37.71 -27.89 -34.74
C HIS A 235 -38.35 -28.51 -33.51
N VAL A 236 -37.74 -28.30 -32.35
CA VAL A 236 -38.21 -28.81 -31.05
C VAL A 236 -38.69 -27.63 -30.22
N ARG A 237 -39.98 -27.60 -29.88
CA ARG A 237 -40.57 -26.60 -29.00
C ARG A 237 -40.54 -27.12 -27.56
N PHE A 238 -40.10 -26.28 -26.63
CA PHE A 238 -40.09 -26.60 -25.20
C PHE A 238 -41.22 -25.87 -24.45
N ASN A 239 -41.77 -26.52 -23.42
CA ASN A 239 -42.81 -25.94 -22.56
C ASN A 239 -42.26 -24.85 -21.63
N ASN A 240 -41.05 -25.04 -21.12
CA ASN A 240 -40.33 -24.08 -20.27
C ASN A 240 -38.95 -23.84 -20.87
N VAL A 241 -38.65 -22.59 -21.21
CA VAL A 241 -37.38 -22.21 -21.86
C VAL A 241 -36.70 -21.18 -21.00
N THR A 242 -35.61 -21.58 -20.36
CA THR A 242 -34.63 -20.63 -19.85
C THR A 242 -33.24 -21.10 -20.27
N ALA A 243 -32.41 -20.16 -20.72
CA ALA A 243 -30.97 -20.37 -20.97
C ALA A 243 -30.59 -21.51 -21.95
N ILE A 244 -31.24 -21.61 -23.11
CA ILE A 244 -30.73 -22.39 -24.26
C ILE A 244 -30.16 -21.41 -25.29
N ALA A 245 -28.97 -21.69 -25.84
CA ALA A 245 -28.34 -20.89 -26.88
C ALA A 245 -27.97 -21.76 -28.10
N VAL A 246 -27.65 -21.13 -29.23
CA VAL A 246 -27.08 -21.85 -30.37
C VAL A 246 -25.72 -22.40 -29.97
N GLY A 247 -25.47 -23.68 -30.28
CA GLY A 247 -24.30 -24.44 -29.86
C GLY A 247 -24.50 -25.30 -28.61
N THR A 248 -25.58 -25.11 -27.84
CA THR A 248 -25.88 -25.96 -26.67
C THR A 248 -26.16 -27.40 -27.10
N VAL A 249 -25.59 -28.38 -26.38
CA VAL A 249 -25.87 -29.81 -26.59
C VAL A 249 -26.99 -30.23 -25.62
N LEU A 250 -28.06 -30.78 -26.18
CA LEU A 250 -29.17 -31.35 -25.42
C LEU A 250 -29.03 -32.86 -25.39
N HIS A 251 -29.29 -33.46 -24.23
CA HIS A 251 -29.33 -34.91 -24.02
C HIS A 251 -30.74 -35.35 -23.69
N TRP A 252 -31.24 -36.41 -24.31
CA TRP A 252 -32.56 -36.99 -24.00
C TRP A 252 -32.52 -38.50 -24.11
N THR A 253 -33.50 -39.15 -23.49
CA THR A 253 -33.73 -40.59 -23.63
C THR A 253 -34.97 -40.80 -24.50
N ALA A 254 -34.82 -41.59 -25.56
CA ALA A 254 -35.91 -41.97 -26.44
C ALA A 254 -36.85 -42.99 -25.77
N ALA A 255 -38.02 -43.22 -26.36
CA ALA A 255 -39.05 -44.10 -25.78
C ALA A 255 -38.62 -45.59 -25.71
N ASP A 256 -37.63 -45.98 -26.51
CA ASP A 256 -36.98 -47.29 -26.49
C ASP A 256 -35.90 -47.43 -25.38
N GLY A 257 -35.66 -46.36 -24.61
CA GLY A 257 -34.67 -46.30 -23.54
C GLY A 257 -33.26 -45.92 -23.99
N ILE A 258 -33.05 -45.63 -25.27
CA ILE A 258 -31.74 -45.27 -25.82
C ILE A 258 -31.44 -43.78 -25.56
N ALA A 259 -30.22 -43.47 -25.12
CA ALA A 259 -29.77 -42.11 -24.90
C ALA A 259 -29.28 -41.47 -26.21
N HIS A 260 -29.81 -40.29 -26.53
CA HIS A 260 -29.44 -39.49 -27.70
C HIS A 260 -28.95 -38.11 -27.27
N HIS A 261 -28.23 -37.45 -28.19
CA HIS A 261 -27.81 -36.07 -28.02
C HIS A 261 -27.93 -35.31 -29.34
N GLY A 262 -28.11 -33.99 -29.25
CA GLY A 262 -28.25 -33.12 -30.40
C GLY A 262 -27.82 -31.70 -30.07
N THR A 263 -27.21 -31.03 -31.03
CA THR A 263 -26.71 -29.65 -30.89
C THR A 263 -27.72 -28.67 -31.46
N VAL A 264 -27.99 -27.61 -30.71
CA VAL A 264 -28.84 -26.50 -31.15
C VAL A 264 -28.12 -25.72 -32.25
N THR A 265 -28.68 -25.70 -33.45
CA THR A 265 -28.17 -24.99 -34.63
C THR A 265 -28.87 -23.65 -34.88
N GLY A 266 -30.03 -23.43 -34.24
CA GLY A 266 -30.79 -22.19 -34.31
C GLY A 266 -31.81 -22.08 -33.17
N LEU A 267 -32.23 -20.87 -32.82
CA LEU A 267 -33.20 -20.63 -31.76
C LEU A 267 -34.21 -19.55 -32.17
N PHE A 268 -35.51 -19.85 -32.04
CA PHE A 268 -36.62 -18.95 -32.34
C PHE A 268 -37.60 -18.94 -31.18
N GLY A 269 -37.37 -18.04 -30.21
CA GLY A 269 -38.16 -17.99 -28.98
C GLY A 269 -38.07 -19.31 -28.21
N THR A 270 -39.19 -20.04 -28.08
CA THR A 270 -39.22 -21.33 -27.38
C THR A 270 -38.92 -22.55 -28.25
N VAL A 271 -38.54 -22.33 -29.51
CA VAL A 271 -38.25 -23.38 -30.48
C VAL A 271 -36.75 -23.45 -30.74
N ALA A 272 -36.13 -24.57 -30.39
CA ALA A 272 -34.74 -24.87 -30.73
C ALA A 272 -34.68 -25.73 -32.00
N VAL A 273 -33.79 -25.40 -32.92
CA VAL A 273 -33.51 -26.19 -34.12
C VAL A 273 -32.34 -27.10 -33.81
N LEU A 274 -32.53 -28.42 -33.84
CA LEU A 274 -31.49 -29.40 -33.56
C LEU A 274 -30.90 -29.97 -34.85
N ASN A 275 -29.62 -30.32 -34.84
CA ASN A 275 -28.99 -31.06 -35.94
C ASN A 275 -29.56 -32.49 -36.10
N THR A 276 -30.11 -33.06 -35.03
CA THR A 276 -30.84 -34.33 -35.03
C THR A 276 -31.98 -34.28 -34.02
N THR A 277 -33.08 -34.96 -34.34
CA THR A 277 -34.26 -35.13 -33.48
C THR A 277 -34.63 -36.61 -33.37
N GLU A 278 -33.66 -37.50 -33.53
CA GLU A 278 -33.88 -38.93 -33.45
C GLU A 278 -34.42 -39.34 -32.07
N GLY A 279 -35.51 -40.10 -32.06
CA GLY A 279 -36.12 -40.61 -30.83
C GLY A 279 -36.75 -39.55 -29.91
N ILE A 280 -36.76 -38.27 -30.28
CA ILE A 280 -37.38 -37.21 -29.48
C ILE A 280 -38.89 -37.10 -29.80
N THR A 281 -39.73 -37.09 -28.77
CA THR A 281 -41.20 -36.99 -28.91
C THR A 281 -41.77 -35.90 -28.01
N ALA A 282 -43.02 -35.51 -28.23
CA ALA A 282 -43.74 -34.68 -27.27
C ALA A 282 -43.79 -35.40 -25.90
N GLY A 283 -43.43 -34.68 -24.84
CA GLY A 283 -43.28 -35.23 -23.49
C GLY A 283 -41.87 -35.70 -23.13
N SER A 284 -40.94 -35.84 -24.09
CA SER A 284 -39.53 -36.14 -23.79
C SER A 284 -38.92 -35.05 -22.91
N VAL A 285 -38.06 -35.44 -21.97
CA VAL A 285 -37.29 -34.50 -21.14
C VAL A 285 -35.88 -34.39 -21.72
N CYS A 286 -35.49 -33.17 -22.05
CA CYS A 286 -34.12 -32.87 -22.46
C CYS A 286 -33.36 -32.24 -21.29
N HIS A 287 -32.10 -32.64 -21.12
CA HIS A 287 -31.16 -32.11 -20.15
C HIS A 287 -30.02 -31.41 -20.86
N TRP A 288 -29.57 -30.28 -20.32
CA TRP A 288 -28.39 -29.57 -20.80
C TRP A 288 -27.68 -28.87 -19.65
N SER A 289 -26.44 -28.46 -19.88
CA SER A 289 -25.72 -27.59 -18.95
C SER A 289 -25.46 -26.23 -19.57
N VAL A 290 -25.51 -25.21 -18.72
CA VAL A 290 -25.14 -23.84 -19.09
C VAL A 290 -23.94 -23.43 -18.26
N ALA A 291 -22.91 -22.94 -18.94
CA ALA A 291 -21.74 -22.39 -18.32
C ALA A 291 -22.09 -21.04 -17.68
N GLN A 292 -21.95 -20.94 -16.37
CA GLN A 292 -22.24 -19.71 -15.62
C GLN A 292 -21.06 -19.33 -14.72
N ALA A 293 -20.68 -18.06 -14.76
CA ALA A 293 -19.67 -17.52 -13.86
C ALA A 293 -20.17 -17.58 -12.41
N ARG A 294 -19.42 -18.28 -11.55
CA ARG A 294 -19.64 -18.35 -10.11
C ARG A 294 -18.43 -17.80 -9.37
N GLN A 295 -18.65 -17.40 -8.13
CA GLN A 295 -17.60 -16.98 -7.22
C GLN A 295 -17.23 -18.12 -6.28
N GLY A 296 -15.95 -18.46 -6.23
CA GLY A 296 -15.39 -19.38 -5.24
C GLY A 296 -14.84 -18.59 -4.04
N THR A 297 -14.93 -19.18 -2.85
CA THR A 297 -14.40 -18.59 -1.61
C THR A 297 -13.73 -19.66 -0.76
N ALA A 298 -12.55 -19.37 -0.21
CA ALA A 298 -11.83 -20.26 0.70
C ALA A 298 -11.13 -19.48 1.80
N THR A 299 -11.02 -20.06 2.99
CA THR A 299 -10.18 -19.51 4.07
C THR A 299 -8.73 -19.94 3.84
N ILE A 300 -7.80 -19.00 3.92
CA ILE A 300 -6.36 -19.26 3.87
C ILE A 300 -5.93 -19.75 5.26
N MET A 301 -5.64 -21.04 5.39
CA MET A 301 -5.21 -21.64 6.65
C MET A 301 -3.74 -21.32 6.95
N GLN A 302 -2.89 -21.31 5.91
CA GLN A 302 -1.47 -20.99 6.01
C GLN A 302 -0.99 -20.26 4.76
N ALA A 303 0.07 -19.46 4.90
CA ALA A 303 0.74 -18.77 3.81
C ALA A 303 2.24 -18.72 4.11
N TYR A 304 3.08 -19.27 3.23
CA TYR A 304 4.52 -19.43 3.45
C TYR A 304 5.31 -19.48 2.13
N ASP A 305 6.63 -19.34 2.21
CA ASP A 305 7.51 -19.61 1.07
C ASP A 305 7.80 -21.12 0.99
N ALA A 306 7.32 -21.76 -0.08
CA ALA A 306 7.64 -23.13 -0.44
C ALA A 306 9.01 -23.18 -1.14
N TYR A 307 9.79 -24.22 -0.84
CA TYR A 307 11.11 -24.44 -1.40
C TYR A 307 11.05 -25.66 -2.32
N ASP A 308 11.11 -25.43 -3.63
CA ASP A 308 11.36 -26.51 -4.59
C ASP A 308 12.87 -26.70 -4.71
N TRP A 309 13.35 -27.94 -4.48
CA TRP A 309 14.74 -28.31 -4.69
C TRP A 309 14.85 -29.18 -5.94
N VAL A 310 15.80 -28.83 -6.81
CA VAL A 310 16.21 -29.67 -7.94
C VAL A 310 17.68 -29.98 -7.77
N SER A 311 18.03 -31.26 -7.71
CA SER A 311 19.41 -31.72 -7.75
C SER A 311 19.81 -32.00 -9.20
N GLN A 312 20.89 -31.35 -9.67
CA GLN A 312 21.52 -31.68 -10.94
C GLN A 312 22.96 -32.10 -10.70
N ALA A 313 23.41 -33.15 -11.39
CA ALA A 313 24.81 -33.54 -11.40
C ALA A 313 25.61 -32.44 -12.13
N ALA A 314 26.33 -31.62 -11.37
CA ALA A 314 27.28 -30.67 -11.91
C ALA A 314 28.48 -31.48 -12.42
N GLY A 315 28.74 -31.38 -13.73
CA GLY A 315 29.93 -31.98 -14.36
C GLY A 315 31.20 -31.36 -13.81
N GLY A 316 31.66 -31.87 -12.66
CA GLY A 316 32.86 -31.41 -11.98
C GLY A 316 33.18 -32.33 -10.81
N SER A 317 34.47 -32.67 -10.67
CA SER A 317 34.96 -33.49 -9.56
C SER A 317 35.12 -32.64 -8.30
N SER A 318 34.49 -33.13 -7.22
CA SER A 318 34.62 -32.78 -5.80
C SER A 318 33.73 -31.67 -5.21
N SER A 319 32.73 -32.09 -4.44
CA SER A 319 32.33 -31.46 -3.17
C SER A 319 31.72 -32.53 -2.25
N GLY A 320 32.24 -32.64 -1.02
CA GLY A 320 31.67 -33.51 0.01
C GLY A 320 30.44 -32.87 0.63
N PHE A 321 29.42 -33.67 0.92
CA PHE A 321 28.20 -33.26 1.61
C PHE A 321 28.08 -34.09 2.90
N SER A 322 28.00 -33.41 4.05
CA SER A 322 27.80 -34.01 5.36
C SER A 322 26.38 -33.71 5.84
N TRP A 323 25.68 -34.68 6.40
CA TRP A 323 24.44 -34.44 7.14
C TRP A 323 24.47 -35.15 8.49
N ASP A 324 23.67 -34.64 9.42
CA ASP A 324 23.62 -35.09 10.80
C ASP A 324 22.21 -35.61 11.09
N ASP A 325 22.10 -36.83 11.59
CA ASP A 325 20.85 -37.41 12.07
C ASP A 325 21.01 -37.96 13.49
N ALA A 326 19.94 -38.51 14.07
CA ALA A 326 19.95 -39.00 15.46
C ALA A 326 20.96 -40.13 15.73
N SER A 327 21.61 -40.69 14.70
CA SER A 327 22.66 -41.69 14.80
C SER A 327 24.09 -41.13 14.68
N GLY A 328 24.24 -39.83 14.42
CA GLY A 328 25.51 -39.10 14.36
C GLY A 328 25.86 -38.52 12.97
N LEU A 329 27.03 -37.87 12.89
CA LEU A 329 27.57 -37.25 11.68
C LEU A 329 28.00 -38.31 10.66
N HIS A 330 27.43 -38.25 9.45
CA HIS A 330 27.80 -39.11 8.33
C HIS A 330 28.50 -38.30 7.23
N ASP A 331 29.75 -38.65 6.92
CA ASP A 331 30.52 -38.08 5.81
C ASP A 331 30.56 -39.06 4.62
N ALA A 332 29.89 -38.72 3.52
CA ALA A 332 29.96 -39.50 2.28
C ALA A 332 31.09 -38.96 1.38
N HIS A 333 32.22 -39.67 1.31
CA HIS A 333 33.30 -39.40 0.37
C HIS A 333 33.28 -40.37 -0.82
N SER A 334 32.49 -40.08 -1.85
CA SER A 334 32.82 -40.35 -3.27
C SER A 334 31.69 -39.95 -4.21
N GLY A 335 32.05 -39.31 -5.33
CA GLY A 335 31.18 -39.17 -6.51
C GLY A 335 30.55 -37.80 -6.71
N THR A 336 30.75 -37.28 -7.93
CA THR A 336 30.04 -36.20 -8.67
C THR A 336 29.55 -34.98 -7.88
N ALA A 337 30.03 -33.78 -8.21
CA ALA A 337 29.48 -32.55 -7.62
C ALA A 337 27.97 -32.45 -7.95
N TRP A 338 27.16 -32.17 -6.94
CA TRP A 338 25.73 -31.87 -7.12
C TRP A 338 25.52 -30.39 -6.81
N SER A 339 24.95 -29.65 -7.76
CA SER A 339 24.46 -28.31 -7.48
C SER A 339 23.00 -28.42 -7.07
N VAL A 340 22.67 -27.95 -5.87
CA VAL A 340 21.28 -27.79 -5.44
C VAL A 340 20.87 -26.35 -5.68
N THR A 341 19.92 -26.13 -6.58
CA THR A 341 19.29 -24.82 -6.76
C THR A 341 17.92 -24.86 -6.09
N TYR A 342 17.72 -24.00 -5.10
CA TYR A 342 16.43 -23.80 -4.47
C TYR A 342 15.69 -22.68 -5.20
N THR A 343 14.45 -22.94 -5.61
CA THR A 343 13.55 -21.87 -6.07
C THR A 343 12.51 -21.63 -4.99
N THR A 344 12.49 -20.43 -4.42
CA THR A 344 11.46 -20.01 -3.47
C THR A 344 10.18 -19.67 -4.25
N ARG A 345 9.06 -20.27 -3.88
CA ARG A 345 7.74 -19.98 -4.45
C ARG A 345 6.76 -19.69 -3.32
N SER A 346 5.99 -18.63 -3.45
CA SER A 346 5.00 -18.25 -2.43
C SER A 346 3.78 -19.16 -2.52
N ALA A 347 3.37 -19.73 -1.39
CA ALA A 347 2.39 -20.78 -1.29
C ALA A 347 1.27 -20.46 -0.29
N LEU A 348 0.05 -20.90 -0.60
CA LEU A 348 -1.14 -20.77 0.22
C LEU A 348 -1.75 -22.15 0.47
N VAL A 349 -2.25 -22.40 1.69
CA VAL A 349 -3.07 -23.57 2.02
C VAL A 349 -4.50 -23.10 2.21
N LEU A 350 -5.40 -23.49 1.33
CA LEU A 350 -6.81 -23.07 1.33
C LEU A 350 -7.70 -24.17 1.91
N SER A 351 -8.71 -23.84 2.72
CA SER A 351 -9.56 -24.81 3.44
C SER A 351 -10.47 -25.66 2.55
N ASP A 352 -11.01 -25.09 1.47
CA ASP A 352 -11.87 -25.77 0.51
C ASP A 352 -11.78 -25.04 -0.84
N VAL A 353 -11.64 -25.77 -1.94
CA VAL A 353 -11.36 -25.21 -3.26
C VAL A 353 -12.26 -25.84 -4.29
N THR A 354 -13.25 -25.07 -4.74
CA THR A 354 -14.15 -25.46 -5.83
C THR A 354 -13.84 -24.66 -7.10
N GLY A 355 -13.54 -25.36 -8.20
CA GLY A 355 -13.39 -24.76 -9.53
C GLY A 355 -12.21 -23.79 -9.68
N LEU A 356 -11.23 -23.80 -8.77
CA LEU A 356 -9.97 -23.08 -8.95
C LEU A 356 -9.06 -23.89 -9.87
N GLU A 357 -8.45 -23.24 -10.85
CA GLU A 357 -7.56 -23.87 -11.82
C GLU A 357 -6.25 -23.08 -11.97
N GLU A 358 -5.21 -23.71 -12.52
CA GLU A 358 -3.98 -23.00 -12.88
C GLU A 358 -4.26 -21.85 -13.86
N GLY A 359 -3.61 -20.71 -13.65
CA GLY A 359 -3.86 -19.48 -14.40
C GLY A 359 -5.07 -18.66 -13.91
N SER A 360 -5.88 -19.18 -12.97
CA SER A 360 -6.98 -18.45 -12.34
C SER A 360 -6.47 -17.23 -11.57
N SER A 361 -7.25 -16.16 -11.57
CA SER A 361 -6.97 -14.97 -10.75
C SER A 361 -7.60 -15.13 -9.36
N ILE A 362 -6.76 -15.18 -8.33
CA ILE A 362 -7.19 -15.26 -6.93
C ILE A 362 -6.98 -13.90 -6.26
N THR A 363 -7.99 -13.43 -5.54
CA THR A 363 -7.99 -12.12 -4.86
C THR A 363 -8.33 -12.28 -3.39
N VAL A 364 -7.48 -11.73 -2.53
CA VAL A 364 -7.66 -11.70 -1.08
C VAL A 364 -7.94 -10.26 -0.66
N ALA A 365 -9.04 -10.04 0.04
CA ALA A 365 -9.33 -8.76 0.65
C ALA A 365 -8.70 -8.75 2.05
N LEU A 366 -7.65 -7.95 2.23
CA LEU A 366 -7.07 -7.72 3.53
C LEU A 366 -7.83 -6.59 4.21
N SER A 367 -8.42 -6.86 5.37
CA SER A 367 -9.06 -5.84 6.20
C SER A 367 -7.99 -4.91 6.78
N GLY A 368 -8.11 -3.61 6.53
CA GLY A 368 -7.29 -2.60 7.20
C GLY A 368 -7.71 -2.41 8.65
N SER A 369 -6.77 -1.98 9.49
CA SER A 369 -7.13 -1.54 10.86
C SER A 369 -7.79 -0.16 10.90
N GLY A 370 -7.73 0.59 9.79
CA GLY A 370 -8.26 1.94 9.67
C GLY A 370 -9.76 2.03 9.42
N VAL A 371 -10.34 3.13 9.86
CA VAL A 371 -11.74 3.49 9.58
C VAL A 371 -11.75 4.80 8.80
N SER A 372 -12.58 4.90 7.76
CA SER A 372 -12.77 6.15 7.02
C SER A 372 -14.25 6.51 6.91
N GLY A 373 -14.54 7.81 6.83
CA GLY A 373 -15.89 8.32 6.66
C GLY A 373 -15.93 9.84 6.78
N THR A 374 -17.13 10.42 6.81
CA THR A 374 -17.32 11.87 6.97
C THR A 374 -17.64 12.25 8.41
N LEU A 375 -17.26 13.47 8.80
CA LEU A 375 -17.58 14.02 10.11
C LEU A 375 -19.01 14.55 10.17
N SER A 376 -19.75 14.19 11.22
CA SER A 376 -21.11 14.69 11.46
C SER A 376 -21.15 15.91 12.38
N ALA A 377 -20.16 16.09 13.26
CA ALA A 377 -20.04 17.28 14.09
C ALA A 377 -18.57 17.54 14.50
N VAL A 378 -18.24 18.81 14.68
CA VAL A 378 -16.94 19.28 15.18
C VAL A 378 -17.17 20.33 16.26
N ALA A 379 -16.70 20.05 17.49
CA ALA A 379 -16.80 20.93 18.64
C ALA A 379 -15.40 21.14 19.25
N GLY A 380 -14.70 22.18 18.81
CA GLY A 380 -13.31 22.40 19.20
C GLY A 380 -12.42 21.23 18.77
N LEU A 381 -11.86 20.49 19.73
CA LEU A 381 -11.03 19.30 19.48
C LEU A 381 -11.82 17.99 19.46
N GLN A 382 -13.11 18.01 19.80
CA GLN A 382 -13.96 16.83 19.75
C GLN A 382 -14.60 16.68 18.37
N LEU A 383 -14.44 15.48 17.80
CA LEU A 383 -15.01 15.11 16.52
C LEU A 383 -16.04 13.99 16.74
N THR A 384 -17.14 14.08 16.00
CA THR A 384 -18.19 13.05 16.03
C THR A 384 -18.40 12.47 14.65
N ALA A 385 -18.39 11.14 14.56
CA ALA A 385 -18.77 10.41 13.36
C ALA A 385 -19.19 8.97 13.71
N ALA A 386 -20.22 8.45 13.03
CA ALA A 386 -20.73 7.11 13.28
C ALA A 386 -19.67 6.01 13.05
N HIS A 387 -18.77 6.21 12.09
CA HIS A 387 -17.76 5.23 11.75
C HIS A 387 -16.73 5.01 12.87
N PHE A 388 -16.46 5.97 13.76
CA PHE A 388 -15.53 5.76 14.88
C PHE A 388 -15.93 4.58 15.78
N ALA A 389 -17.24 4.35 15.95
CA ALA A 389 -17.76 3.24 16.74
C ALA A 389 -17.49 1.87 16.09
N SER A 390 -17.25 1.82 14.78
CA SER A 390 -16.95 0.59 14.03
C SER A 390 -15.47 0.18 14.09
N ALA A 391 -14.61 0.97 14.75
CA ALA A 391 -13.20 0.65 14.88
C ALA A 391 -13.00 -0.66 15.67
N ALA A 392 -12.21 -1.59 15.12
CA ALA A 392 -11.88 -2.85 15.78
C ALA A 392 -10.96 -2.66 17.02
N TYR A 393 -10.21 -1.56 17.06
CA TYR A 393 -9.29 -1.22 18.14
C TYR A 393 -9.49 0.23 18.59
N SER A 394 -9.08 0.54 19.82
CA SER A 394 -9.09 1.94 20.28
C SER A 394 -8.28 2.83 19.34
N LEU A 395 -8.87 3.97 18.98
CA LEU A 395 -8.26 5.01 18.17
C LEU A 395 -7.38 5.97 19.00
N GLU A 396 -7.35 5.80 20.33
CA GLU A 396 -6.51 6.60 21.22
C GLU A 396 -5.03 6.47 20.85
N GLY A 397 -4.30 7.60 20.84
CA GLY A 397 -2.91 7.66 20.37
C GLY A 397 -2.73 7.37 18.88
N GLY A 398 -3.85 7.15 18.16
CA GLY A 398 -3.91 6.93 16.74
C GLY A 398 -3.71 8.22 15.95
N THR A 399 -3.92 8.10 14.63
CA THR A 399 -3.71 9.17 13.68
C THR A 399 -4.97 9.43 12.89
N LEU A 400 -5.40 10.68 12.80
CA LEU A 400 -6.44 11.15 11.90
C LEU A 400 -5.80 11.89 10.74
N THR A 401 -6.21 11.57 9.52
CA THR A 401 -5.76 12.22 8.29
C THR A 401 -6.97 12.79 7.54
N TYR A 402 -6.86 14.02 7.04
CA TYR A 402 -7.89 14.68 6.25
C TYR A 402 -7.25 15.67 5.27
N THR A 403 -8.01 16.13 4.28
CA THR A 403 -7.54 17.16 3.34
C THR A 403 -8.13 18.50 3.72
N ASP A 404 -7.29 19.48 4.00
CA ASP A 404 -7.70 20.86 4.31
C ASP A 404 -8.21 21.60 3.05
N ALA A 405 -8.88 22.73 3.23
CA ALA A 405 -9.41 23.56 2.14
C ALA A 405 -8.34 23.98 1.12
N ASN A 406 -7.08 24.08 1.55
CA ASN A 406 -5.94 24.40 0.68
C ASN A 406 -5.38 23.19 -0.10
N GLY A 407 -6.05 22.03 0.00
CA GLY A 407 -5.63 20.76 -0.60
C GLY A 407 -4.49 20.05 0.15
N LEU A 408 -4.06 20.57 1.30
CA LEU A 408 -3.00 19.96 2.09
C LEU A 408 -3.53 18.73 2.84
N LEU A 409 -2.79 17.62 2.77
CA LEU A 409 -3.04 16.45 3.56
C LEU A 409 -2.57 16.70 5.00
N ILE A 410 -3.50 16.95 5.92
CA ILE A 410 -3.19 17.21 7.33
C ILE A 410 -3.28 15.91 8.11
N ARG A 411 -2.28 15.71 8.97
CA ARG A 411 -2.22 14.60 9.92
C ARG A 411 -2.29 15.13 11.36
N ARG A 412 -3.24 14.60 12.15
CA ARG A 412 -3.46 14.94 13.56
C ARG A 412 -3.35 13.69 14.43
N SER A 413 -2.85 13.85 15.65
CA SER A 413 -2.87 12.79 16.66
C SER A 413 -4.17 12.81 17.45
N ILE A 414 -4.61 11.62 17.88
CA ILE A 414 -5.81 11.45 18.69
C ILE A 414 -5.39 11.36 20.15
N ALA A 415 -5.90 12.27 20.97
CA ALA A 415 -5.61 12.32 22.41
C ALA A 415 -6.40 11.24 23.17
N SER A 416 -7.67 11.03 22.84
CA SER A 416 -8.50 10.03 23.51
C SER A 416 -9.63 9.53 22.61
N HIS A 417 -9.98 8.27 22.82
CA HIS A 417 -11.12 7.61 22.21
C HIS A 417 -11.46 6.35 23.01
N THR A 418 -12.74 6.16 23.33
CA THR A 418 -13.23 4.93 23.94
C THR A 418 -13.73 3.99 22.85
N LEU A 419 -13.29 2.72 22.87
CA LEU A 419 -13.73 1.72 21.89
C LEU A 419 -15.27 1.63 21.83
N GLY A 420 -15.83 1.67 20.62
CA GLY A 420 -17.29 1.69 20.40
C GLY A 420 -17.95 3.07 20.49
N SER A 421 -17.21 4.13 20.82
CA SER A 421 -17.73 5.51 20.83
C SER A 421 -17.79 6.09 19.41
N THR A 422 -18.78 6.95 19.15
CA THR A 422 -18.86 7.78 17.93
C THR A 422 -18.08 9.09 18.06
N THR A 423 -17.44 9.32 19.20
CA THR A 423 -16.69 10.54 19.50
C THR A 423 -15.23 10.25 19.78
N LEU A 424 -14.35 11.11 19.28
CA LEU A 424 -12.92 11.13 19.61
C LEU A 424 -12.44 12.54 19.88
N THR A 425 -11.34 12.67 20.63
CA THR A 425 -10.71 13.97 20.93
C THR A 425 -9.34 14.04 20.28
N LEU A 426 -9.07 15.09 19.50
CA LEU A 426 -7.77 15.37 18.93
C LEU A 426 -6.80 15.95 19.97
N SER A 427 -5.50 15.68 19.80
CA SER A 427 -4.46 16.41 20.54
C SER A 427 -4.44 17.87 20.08
N ALA A 428 -4.09 18.78 21.00
CA ALA A 428 -3.89 20.19 20.65
C ALA A 428 -2.74 20.35 19.64
N GLY A 429 -2.88 21.35 18.76
CA GLY A 429 -1.87 21.68 17.75
C GLY A 429 -2.26 21.20 16.35
N GLY A 430 -2.44 22.15 15.44
CA GLY A 430 -2.79 21.93 14.05
C GLY A 430 -4.20 22.43 13.70
N PRO A 431 -4.48 22.71 12.42
CA PRO A 431 -5.82 23.05 11.96
C PRO A 431 -6.77 21.88 12.23
N ASN A 432 -8.02 22.18 12.60
CA ASN A 432 -9.05 21.17 12.80
C ASN A 432 -9.81 20.92 11.49
N PRO A 433 -10.26 19.69 11.24
CA PRO A 433 -11.21 19.42 10.16
C PRO A 433 -12.56 20.09 10.44
N VAL A 434 -13.36 20.31 9.41
CA VAL A 434 -14.72 20.85 9.50
C VAL A 434 -15.77 19.76 9.29
N VAL A 435 -17.03 20.08 9.57
CA VAL A 435 -18.16 19.16 9.31
C VAL A 435 -18.21 18.80 7.82
N ASN A 436 -18.51 17.54 7.52
CA ASN A 436 -18.48 16.93 6.20
C ASN A 436 -17.09 16.63 5.60
N ASP A 437 -16.00 16.99 6.27
CA ASP A 437 -14.67 16.54 5.81
C ASP A 437 -14.60 15.01 5.83
N ALA A 438 -14.05 14.46 4.75
CA ALA A 438 -13.69 13.05 4.68
C ALA A 438 -12.40 12.83 5.49
N VAL A 439 -12.49 11.94 6.48
CA VAL A 439 -11.38 11.61 7.38
C VAL A 439 -11.05 10.13 7.29
N THR A 440 -9.76 9.82 7.41
CA THR A 440 -9.25 8.46 7.60
C THR A 440 -8.54 8.39 8.94
N VAL A 441 -8.96 7.47 9.79
CA VAL A 441 -8.46 7.28 11.14
C VAL A 441 -7.79 5.93 11.28
N LEU A 442 -6.57 5.92 11.81
CA LEU A 442 -5.77 4.72 12.04
C LEU A 442 -5.55 4.54 13.55
N PRO A 443 -5.88 3.36 14.12
CA PRO A 443 -5.57 3.07 15.52
C PRO A 443 -4.06 2.98 15.73
N THR A 444 -3.62 3.23 16.97
CA THR A 444 -2.24 2.96 17.36
C THR A 444 -2.03 1.51 17.76
N CYS A 445 -0.80 1.16 18.13
CA CYS A 445 -0.47 -0.12 18.73
C CYS A 445 0.12 0.11 20.13
N PRO A 446 -0.38 -0.58 21.17
CA PRO A 446 0.23 -0.61 22.50
C PRO A 446 1.65 -1.21 22.54
N ARG A 447 2.14 -1.79 21.43
CA ARG A 447 3.48 -2.39 21.30
C ARG A 447 3.74 -3.57 22.24
N THR A 448 2.70 -4.29 22.65
CA THR A 448 2.79 -5.54 23.41
C THR A 448 2.63 -6.75 22.51
N TRP A 449 3.05 -7.93 22.98
CA TRP A 449 2.85 -9.20 22.26
C TRP A 449 1.37 -9.48 22.04
N ASP A 450 0.54 -9.33 23.07
CA ASP A 450 -0.91 -9.56 22.99
C ASP A 450 -1.58 -8.62 21.98
N ALA A 451 -1.16 -7.36 21.92
CA ALA A 451 -1.64 -6.42 20.91
C ALA A 451 -1.27 -6.84 19.48
N CYS A 452 -0.12 -7.50 19.32
CA CYS A 452 0.33 -8.05 18.05
C CYS A 452 -0.47 -9.30 17.67
N ALA A 453 -0.72 -10.19 18.64
CA ALA A 453 -1.54 -11.39 18.47
C ALA A 453 -2.99 -11.05 18.12
N ALA A 454 -3.58 -10.07 18.82
CA ALA A 454 -4.92 -9.57 18.52
C ALA A 454 -5.06 -8.97 17.11
N ARG A 455 -3.94 -8.60 16.47
CA ARG A 455 -3.86 -8.08 15.09
C ARG A 455 -3.35 -9.13 14.09
N GLY A 456 -3.16 -10.38 14.52
CA GLY A 456 -2.65 -11.46 13.67
C GLY A 456 -1.25 -11.21 13.11
N ASN A 457 -0.41 -10.42 13.79
CA ASN A 457 0.84 -9.91 13.21
C ASN A 457 2.11 -10.28 14.03
N THR A 458 2.03 -11.34 14.84
CA THR A 458 3.11 -11.76 15.75
C THR A 458 4.43 -12.06 15.06
N ILE A 459 4.39 -12.59 13.83
CA ILE A 459 5.58 -12.84 13.01
C ILE A 459 6.43 -11.57 12.78
N HIS A 460 5.80 -10.39 12.78
CA HIS A 460 6.47 -9.11 12.63
C HIS A 460 6.75 -8.40 13.95
N PHE A 461 6.58 -9.05 15.10
CA PHE A 461 6.89 -8.44 16.40
C PHE A 461 8.38 -8.08 16.50
N GLY A 462 8.70 -6.84 16.89
CA GLY A 462 10.08 -6.37 16.99
C GLY A 462 10.73 -6.53 18.36
N GLY A 463 9.94 -6.74 19.43
CA GLY A 463 10.45 -6.83 20.79
C GLY A 463 10.97 -8.22 21.15
N ALA A 464 11.67 -8.31 22.28
CA ALA A 464 12.16 -9.57 22.84
C ALA A 464 11.28 -10.01 24.02
N VAL A 465 10.27 -10.84 23.73
CA VAL A 465 9.25 -11.28 24.72
C VAL A 465 9.87 -11.97 25.93
N TYR A 466 10.89 -12.80 25.69
CA TYR A 466 11.55 -13.60 26.73
C TYR A 466 12.81 -12.93 27.29
N ARG A 467 12.94 -11.60 27.16
CA ARG A 467 14.10 -10.87 27.70
C ARG A 467 14.13 -11.01 29.23
N PRO A 468 15.19 -11.61 29.80
CA PRO A 468 15.33 -11.68 31.25
C PRO A 468 15.58 -10.28 31.84
N LEU A 469 14.81 -9.93 32.87
CA LEU A 469 14.94 -8.65 33.58
C LEU A 469 15.97 -8.73 34.72
N HIS A 470 16.18 -9.93 35.26
CA HIS A 470 17.08 -10.21 36.37
C HIS A 470 18.01 -11.36 36.00
N THR A 471 19.22 -11.36 36.56
CA THR A 471 20.05 -12.56 36.62
C THR A 471 19.33 -13.65 37.42
N PRO A 472 19.76 -14.92 37.34
CA PRO A 472 19.26 -15.98 38.21
C PRO A 472 19.32 -15.62 39.71
N ASP A 473 20.27 -14.77 40.11
CA ASP A 473 20.46 -14.29 41.48
C ASP A 473 19.66 -13.01 41.83
N GLY A 474 18.74 -12.57 40.94
CA GLY A 474 17.83 -11.45 41.19
C GLY A 474 18.40 -10.05 40.90
N VAL A 475 19.66 -9.94 40.44
CA VAL A 475 20.27 -8.65 40.11
C VAL A 475 19.69 -8.13 38.81
N SER A 476 19.20 -6.89 38.80
CA SER A 476 18.65 -6.27 37.58
C SER A 476 19.73 -6.20 36.49
N MET A 477 19.44 -6.72 35.30
CA MET A 477 20.36 -6.60 34.18
C MET A 477 20.06 -5.34 33.38
N SER A 478 21.00 -4.38 33.37
CA SER A 478 20.92 -3.23 32.47
C SER A 478 21.46 -3.64 31.09
N TRP A 479 20.55 -3.82 30.15
CA TRP A 479 20.88 -4.03 28.75
C TRP A 479 20.54 -2.74 27.98
N GLY A 480 21.48 -1.78 27.95
CA GLY A 480 21.52 -0.66 27.00
C GLY A 480 20.61 0.55 27.24
#